data_AF-A0A3B9JB12-F1
#
_entry.id   AF-A0A3B9JB12-F1
#
_cell.length_a   1.000
_cell.length_b   1.000
_cell.length_c   1.000
_cell.angle_alpha   90.00
_cell.angle_beta   90.00
_cell.angle_gamma   90.00
#
_symmetry.space_group_name_H-M   'P 1'
#
loop_
_entity.id
_entity.type
_entity.pdbx_description
1 polymer ?
#
loop_
_entity_poly.entity_id
_entity_poly.type
_entity_poly.pdbx_seq_one_letter_code
_entity_poly.pdbx_strand_id
1 'polypeptide(L)' 'DVPLDISYAPWVKQLAAEGVTAGCGTGNFCPLQNVNRAQMAIFLVRAFGLP' A
#
# COMPACT_ATOMS: atom_id res chain seq x y z
N ASP A 1 -7.12 -9.27 -3.65
CA ASP A 1 -6.00 -10.14 -4.08
C ASP A 1 -5.04 -10.55 -2.96
N VAL A 2 -5.11 -9.93 -1.77
CA VAL A 2 -4.33 -10.31 -0.58
C VAL A 2 -5.15 -11.29 0.28
N PRO A 3 -4.73 -12.57 0.46
CA PRO A 3 -5.38 -13.50 1.37
C PRO A 3 -5.43 -13.00 2.83
N LEU A 4 -6.38 -13.46 3.64
CA LEU A 4 -6.53 -12.98 5.02
C LEU A 4 -5.61 -13.69 6.03
N ASP A 5 -5.04 -14.84 5.66
CA ASP A 5 -4.24 -15.73 6.50
C ASP A 5 -2.73 -15.44 6.45
N ILE A 6 -2.30 -14.51 5.60
CA ILE A 6 -0.91 -14.07 5.49
C ILE A 6 -0.60 -12.94 6.47
N SER A 7 0.61 -12.98 7.03
CA SER A 7 1.04 -12.09 8.13
C SER A 7 0.97 -10.60 7.83
N TYR A 8 1.03 -10.21 6.54
CA TYR A 8 1.01 -8.81 6.13
C TYR A 8 -0.37 -8.26 5.75
N ALA A 9 -1.41 -9.10 5.68
CA ALA A 9 -2.77 -8.64 5.34
C ALA A 9 -3.32 -7.54 6.26
N PRO A 10 -3.14 -7.60 7.61
CA PRO A 10 -3.64 -6.54 8.49
C PRO A 10 -3.02 -5.18 8.18
N TRP A 11 -1.71 -5.17 7.88
CA TRP A 11 -0.98 -3.94 7.57
C TRP A 11 -1.39 -3.35 6.22
N VAL A 12 -1.61 -4.19 5.20
CA VAL A 12 -2.14 -3.73 3.91
C VAL A 12 -3.50 -3.06 4.09
N LYS A 13 -4.40 -3.67 4.90
CA LYS A 13 -5.71 -3.11 5.18
C LYS A 13 -5.62 -1.77 5.90
N GLN A 14 -4.71 -1.65 6.88
CA GLN A 14 -4.47 -0.39 7.58
C GLN A 14 -3.94 0.70 6.64
N LEU A 15 -2.92 0.40 5.84
CA LEU A 15 -2.36 1.35 4.88
C LEU A 15 -3.39 1.83 3.84
N ALA A 16 -4.31 0.94 3.43
CA ALA A 16 -5.41 1.31 2.54
C ALA A 16 -6.44 2.20 3.24
N ALA A 17 -6.79 1.89 4.49
CA ALA A 17 -7.73 2.68 5.29
C ALA A 17 -7.20 4.09 5.61
N GLU A 18 -5.90 4.22 5.84
CA GLU A 18 -5.20 5.50 6.05
C GLU A 18 -4.92 6.25 4.73
N GLY A 19 -5.26 5.65 3.58
CA GLY A 19 -5.02 6.25 2.26
C GLY A 19 -3.55 6.29 1.82
N VAL A 20 -2.65 5.63 2.55
CA VAL A 20 -1.21 5.57 2.25
C VAL A 20 -0.97 4.85 0.93
N THR A 21 -1.69 3.75 0.67
CA THR A 21 -1.63 2.99 -0.58
C THR A 21 -2.97 3.02 -1.33
N ALA A 22 -2.90 3.13 -2.65
CA ALA A 22 -4.04 2.94 -3.56
C ALA A 22 -3.99 1.58 -4.28
N GLY A 23 -2.96 0.76 -3.99
CA GLY A 23 -2.71 -0.49 -4.69
C GLY A 23 -2.30 -0.30 -6.16
N CYS A 24 -2.42 -1.36 -6.95
CA CYS A 24 -2.10 -1.39 -8.37
C CYS A 24 -3.28 -1.02 -9.28
N GLY A 25 -4.41 -0.59 -8.70
CA GLY A 25 -5.65 -0.26 -9.41
C GLY A 25 -6.71 -1.37 -9.34
N THR A 26 -7.92 -1.09 -9.83
CA THR A 26 -9.07 -2.03 -9.82
C THR A 26 -9.45 -2.61 -8.44
N GLY A 27 -9.05 -1.94 -7.36
CA GLY A 27 -9.27 -2.43 -5.99
C GLY A 27 -8.29 -3.49 -5.51
N ASN A 28 -7.21 -3.75 -6.26
CA ASN A 28 -6.17 -4.73 -5.92
C ASN A 28 -4.92 -4.07 -5.33
N PHE A 29 -4.23 -4.76 -4.43
CA PHE A 29 -3.00 -4.28 -3.80
C PHE A 29 -1.72 -4.68 -4.57
N CYS A 30 -1.73 -5.80 -5.27
CA CYS A 30 -0.61 -6.44 -5.96
C CYS A 30 0.64 -6.63 -5.07
N PRO A 31 0.61 -7.51 -4.05
CA PRO A 31 1.68 -7.63 -3.06
C PRO A 31 3.03 -8.10 -3.64
N LEU A 32 3.01 -8.74 -4.81
CA LEU A 32 4.22 -9.22 -5.49
C LEU A 32 4.75 -8.26 -6.55
N GLN A 33 4.03 -7.16 -6.85
CA GLN A 33 4.55 -6.16 -7.78
C GLN A 33 5.60 -5.29 -7.11
N ASN A 34 6.70 -5.06 -7.83
CA ASN A 34 7.73 -4.14 -7.39
C ASN A 34 7.21 -2.71 -7.35
N VAL A 35 7.47 -2.03 -6.24
CA VAL A 35 7.23 -0.60 -6.07
C VAL A 35 8.44 0.16 -6.59
N ASN A 36 8.22 1.09 -7.51
CA ASN A 36 9.30 1.96 -8.00
C ASN A 36 9.57 3.12 -7.02
N ARG A 37 10.68 3.85 -7.24
CA ARG A 37 11.10 4.94 -6.36
C ARG A 37 10.06 6.06 -6.24
N ALA A 38 9.32 6.37 -7.31
CA ALA A 38 8.29 7.40 -7.28
C ALA A 38 7.08 6.96 -6.43
N GLN A 39 6.66 5.71 -6.55
CA GLN A 39 5.58 5.14 -5.74
C GLN A 39 5.97 5.06 -4.25
N MET A 40 7.22 4.67 -3.96
CA MET A 40 7.72 4.67 -2.57
C MET A 40 7.77 6.08 -1.98
N ALA A 41 8.15 7.09 -2.78
CA ALA A 41 8.11 8.48 -2.33
C ALA A 41 6.67 8.91 -1.95
N ILE A 42 5.66 8.50 -2.73
CA ILE A 42 4.25 8.76 -2.40
C ILE A 42 3.85 8.11 -1.08
N PHE A 43 4.30 6.88 -0.81
CA PHE A 43 4.03 6.23 0.48
C PHE A 43 4.61 7.02 1.65
N LEU A 44 5.85 7.50 1.52
CA LEU A 44 6.50 8.31 2.56
C LEU A 44 5.77 9.63 2.78
N VAL A 45 5.39 10.33 1.70
CA VAL A 45 4.64 11.59 1.77
C VAL A 45 3.30 11.38 2.47
N ARG A 46 2.55 10.33 2.12
CA ARG A 46 1.24 10.07 2.70
C ARG A 46 1.30 9.53 4.13
N ALA A 47 2.29 8.69 4.45
CA ALA A 47 2.45 8.13 5.78
C ALA A 47 2.91 9.17 6.82
N PHE A 48 3.79 10.09 6.42
CA PHE A 48 4.38 11.07 7.34
C PHE A 48 3.86 12.50 7.18
N GLY A 49 2.96 12.75 6.22
CA GLY A 49 2.42 14.09 5.95
C GLY A 49 3.50 15.07 5.49
N LEU A 50 4.42 14.62 4.63
CA LEU A 50 5.54 15.45 4.19
C LEU A 50 5.07 16.57 3.23
N PRO A 51 5.64 17.79 3.32
CA PRO A 51 5.29 18.92 2.47
C PRO A 51 5.76 18.76 1.02
#